data_AF-A0ABD0RKE0-F1
#
_entry.id   AF-A0ABD0RKE0-F1
#
_cell.length_a   1.000
_cell.length_b   1.000
_cell.length_c   1.000
_cell.angle_alpha   90.00
_cell.angle_beta   90.00
_cell.angle_gamma   90.00
#
_symmetry.space_group_name_H-M   'P 1'
#
loop_
_entity.id
_entity.type
_entity.pdbx_description
1 polymer ?
#
loop_
_entity_poly.entity_id
_entity_poly.type
_entity_poly.pdbx_seq_one_letter_code
_entity_poly.pdbx_strand_id
1 'polypeptide(L)'
;RVYISYLDSVHFFQPRHLRTGVYHEILIGYLEYVKKMGEGDDYIFHCHPSDQKIPKPKRLQEWYKKMLDKAVAERIVHDYKDIFKQATEDRLTSAKELPYFEGDFWPNVLEESIKELEQEEEERKREENNTSSESID
;
A
#
# COMPACT_ATOMS: atom_id res chain seq x y z
N ARG A 1 1.76 3.70 13.38
CA ARG A 1 1.55 3.93 11.93
C ARG A 1 0.08 3.63 11.65
N VAL A 2 -0.54 4.25 10.66
CA VAL A 2 -1.93 3.91 10.27
C VAL A 2 -1.91 3.36 8.85
N TYR A 3 -2.77 2.39 8.57
CA TYR A 3 -2.95 1.77 7.28
C TYR A 3 -4.43 1.74 6.95
N ILE A 4 -4.79 2.11 5.72
CA ILE A 4 -6.16 2.05 5.23
C ILE A 4 -6.27 0.74 4.45
N SER A 5 -6.63 -0.35 5.13
CA SER A 5 -6.86 -1.67 4.54
C SER A 5 -7.86 -1.68 3.36
N TYR A 6 -8.90 -0.86 3.37
CA TYR A 6 -9.84 -0.60 2.28
C TYR A 6 -10.46 0.80 2.46
N LEU A 7 -11.21 1.26 1.47
CA LEU A 7 -12.07 2.41 1.61
C LEU A 7 -13.16 2.27 0.58
N ASP A 8 -14.38 2.61 0.99
CA ASP A 8 -15.50 2.42 0.11
C ASP A 8 -16.51 3.57 0.18
N SER A 9 -17.30 3.70 -0.87
CA SER A 9 -18.32 4.72 -0.96
C SER A 9 -19.48 4.25 -1.81
N VAL A 10 -20.67 4.78 -1.52
CA VAL A 10 -21.81 4.75 -2.43
C VAL A 10 -22.04 6.14 -3.02
N HIS A 11 -22.31 6.20 -4.33
CA HIS A 11 -22.28 7.44 -5.10
C HIS A 11 -23.49 8.39 -4.89
N PHE A 12 -24.36 8.13 -3.91
CA PHE A 12 -25.64 8.84 -3.70
C PHE A 12 -25.54 10.21 -3.00
N PHE A 13 -24.38 10.62 -2.51
CA PHE A 13 -24.21 11.89 -1.79
C PHE A 13 -24.80 13.10 -2.55
N GLN A 14 -25.54 13.96 -1.83
CA GLN A 14 -26.15 15.18 -2.34
C GLN A 14 -25.69 16.43 -1.55
N PRO A 15 -25.34 17.55 -2.24
CA PRO A 15 -25.31 17.69 -3.69
C PRO A 15 -24.10 16.98 -4.32
N ARG A 16 -24.31 16.33 -5.48
CA ARG A 16 -23.32 15.45 -6.12
C ARG A 16 -21.94 16.09 -6.35
N HIS A 17 -21.88 17.38 -6.66
CA HIS A 17 -20.62 18.08 -6.94
C HIS A 17 -19.72 18.25 -5.70
N LEU A 18 -20.27 18.14 -4.49
CA LEU A 18 -19.50 18.21 -3.24
C LEU A 18 -19.02 16.83 -2.75
N ARG A 19 -19.54 15.74 -3.31
CA ARG A 19 -19.27 14.37 -2.85
C ARG A 19 -17.78 14.06 -2.68
N THR A 20 -16.98 14.37 -3.70
CA THR A 20 -15.54 14.15 -3.64
C THR A 20 -14.85 15.05 -2.60
N GLY A 21 -15.30 16.30 -2.47
CA GLY A 21 -14.80 17.20 -1.43
C GLY A 21 -15.03 16.61 -0.04
N VAL A 22 -16.25 16.12 0.24
CA VAL A 22 -16.58 15.50 1.52
C VAL A 22 -15.74 14.25 1.80
N TYR A 23 -15.54 13.37 0.81
CA TYR A 23 -14.66 12.22 0.98
C TYR A 23 -13.22 12.62 1.32
N HIS A 24 -12.71 13.69 0.70
CA HIS A 24 -11.40 14.22 1.04
C HIS A 24 -11.39 14.77 2.47
N GLU A 25 -12.39 15.53 2.90
CA GLU A 25 -12.45 16.06 4.27
C GLU A 25 -12.48 14.94 5.32
N ILE A 26 -13.20 13.84 5.08
CA ILE A 26 -13.23 12.69 6.00
C ILE A 26 -11.82 12.10 6.16
N LEU A 27 -11.12 11.85 5.05
CA LEU A 27 -9.77 11.28 5.08
C LEU A 27 -8.76 12.24 5.70
N ILE A 28 -8.82 13.52 5.35
CA ILE A 28 -7.95 14.55 5.92
C ILE A 28 -8.19 14.68 7.42
N GLY A 29 -9.47 14.69 7.84
CA GLY A 29 -9.85 14.71 9.25
C GLY A 29 -9.37 13.46 10.00
N TYR A 30 -9.43 12.28 9.39
CA TYR A 30 -8.83 11.07 9.95
C TYR A 30 -7.31 11.22 10.13
N LEU A 31 -6.58 11.69 9.12
CA LEU A 31 -5.13 11.93 9.21
C LEU A 31 -4.79 12.97 10.29
N GLU A 32 -5.56 14.04 10.41
CA GLU A 32 -5.39 15.04 11.46
C GLU A 32 -5.65 14.45 12.85
N TYR A 33 -6.71 13.66 12.98
CA TYR A 33 -7.09 13.01 14.22
C TYR A 33 -6.02 12.01 14.67
N VAL A 34 -5.58 11.09 13.82
CA VAL A 34 -4.57 10.08 14.19
C VAL A 34 -3.19 10.69 14.43
N LYS A 35 -2.85 11.79 13.74
CA LYS A 35 -1.66 12.60 14.08
C LYS A 35 -1.72 13.13 15.52
N LYS A 36 -2.92 13.40 16.04
CA LYS A 36 -3.14 13.85 17.42
C LYS A 36 -3.32 12.70 18.42
N MET A 37 -3.87 11.55 17.99
CA MET A 37 -4.42 10.53 18.91
C MET A 37 -3.71 9.18 18.92
N GLY A 38 -3.01 8.75 17.86
CA GLY A 38 -2.44 7.40 17.81
C GLY A 38 -3.51 6.29 17.86
N GLU A 39 -3.84 5.74 16.67
CA GLU A 39 -4.57 4.47 16.38
C GLU A 39 -6.10 4.50 16.08
N GLY A 40 -6.51 3.58 15.17
CA GLY A 40 -7.90 3.19 14.87
C GLY A 40 -8.14 2.62 13.44
N ASP A 41 -8.79 1.44 13.35
CA ASP A 41 -9.15 0.62 12.17
C ASP A 41 -10.68 0.41 12.02
N ASP A 42 -11.13 -0.02 10.81
CA ASP A 42 -12.29 -0.90 10.43
C ASP A 42 -13.19 -0.48 9.21
N TYR A 43 -13.78 -1.50 8.54
CA TYR A 43 -14.45 -1.51 7.21
C TYR A 43 -15.98 -1.44 7.16
N ILE A 44 -16.54 -1.01 6.00
CA ILE A 44 -17.80 -0.24 6.00
C ILE A 44 -18.99 -0.75 5.13
N PHE A 45 -18.89 -1.29 3.90
CA PHE A 45 -20.13 -1.56 3.10
C PHE A 45 -20.17 -2.86 2.25
N HIS A 46 -21.38 -3.42 2.13
CA HIS A 46 -21.74 -4.58 1.31
C HIS A 46 -22.76 -4.15 0.23
N CYS A 47 -22.56 -4.56 -1.04
CA CYS A 47 -23.37 -4.30 -2.23
C CYS A 47 -23.35 -2.86 -2.82
N HIS A 48 -22.55 -2.65 -3.87
CA HIS A 48 -22.52 -1.40 -4.65
C HIS A 48 -23.67 -1.26 -5.66
N PRO A 49 -24.14 -0.03 -5.92
CA PRO A 49 -25.01 0.27 -7.06
C PRO A 49 -24.36 -0.12 -8.39
N SER A 50 -25.14 -0.67 -9.32
CA SER A 50 -24.63 -1.23 -10.58
C SER A 50 -24.08 -0.19 -11.57
N ASP A 51 -24.50 1.07 -11.48
CA ASP A 51 -24.01 2.19 -12.29
C ASP A 51 -22.78 2.87 -11.68
N GLN A 52 -22.34 2.43 -10.49
CA GLN A 52 -21.14 2.94 -9.85
C GLN A 52 -19.88 2.46 -10.59
N LYS A 53 -19.20 3.39 -11.26
CA LYS A 53 -17.91 3.11 -11.90
C LYS A 53 -16.80 3.01 -10.87
N ILE A 54 -16.12 1.86 -10.82
CA ILE A 54 -14.90 1.68 -10.04
C ILE A 54 -13.75 2.42 -10.75
N PRO A 55 -13.02 3.31 -10.07
CA PRO A 55 -11.90 4.03 -10.68
C PRO A 55 -10.76 3.07 -11.05
N LYS A 56 -10.17 3.26 -12.23
CA LYS A 56 -8.93 2.58 -12.63
C LYS A 56 -7.74 3.05 -11.78
N PRO A 57 -6.65 2.27 -11.66
CA PRO A 57 -5.52 2.58 -10.76
C PRO A 57 -4.99 4.01 -10.88
N LYS A 58 -4.70 4.50 -12.10
CA LYS A 58 -4.20 5.86 -12.32
C LYS A 58 -5.14 6.94 -11.78
N ARG A 59 -6.44 6.79 -12.00
CA ARG A 59 -7.45 7.75 -11.55
C ARG A 59 -7.57 7.75 -10.02
N LEU A 60 -7.46 6.58 -9.40
CA LEU A 60 -7.48 6.45 -7.94
C LEU A 60 -6.21 7.06 -7.31
N GLN A 61 -5.04 6.85 -7.92
CA GLN A 61 -3.80 7.49 -7.50
C GLN A 61 -3.89 9.02 -7.58
N GLU A 62 -4.38 9.56 -8.70
CA GLU A 62 -4.59 11.01 -8.86
C GLU A 62 -5.59 11.56 -7.84
N TRP A 63 -6.62 10.78 -7.50
CA TRP A 63 -7.59 11.14 -6.47
C TRP A 63 -6.94 11.27 -5.09
N TYR A 64 -6.13 10.28 -4.66
CA TYR A 64 -5.38 10.34 -3.40
C TYR A 64 -4.34 11.46 -3.38
N LYS A 65 -3.61 11.68 -4.49
CA LYS A 65 -2.66 12.80 -4.61
C LYS A 65 -3.36 14.15 -4.36
N LYS A 66 -4.50 14.39 -5.00
CA LYS A 66 -5.27 15.62 -4.79
C LYS A 66 -5.73 15.79 -3.34
N MET A 67 -6.10 14.70 -2.66
CA MET A 67 -6.44 14.72 -1.24
C MET A 67 -5.22 15.07 -0.37
N LEU A 68 -4.07 14.44 -0.62
CA LEU A 68 -2.82 14.68 0.10
C LEU A 68 -2.25 16.09 -0.16
N ASP A 69 -2.35 16.61 -1.38
CA ASP A 69 -1.95 17.98 -1.72
C ASP A 69 -2.70 19.02 -0.87
N LYS A 70 -4.02 18.81 -0.69
CA LYS A 70 -4.83 19.65 0.22
C LYS A 70 -4.36 19.49 1.67
N ALA A 71 -4.13 18.26 2.13
CA ALA A 71 -3.66 18.00 3.49
C ALA A 71 -2.29 18.64 3.79
N VAL A 72 -1.39 18.69 2.80
CA VAL A 72 -0.10 19.39 2.88
C VAL A 72 -0.30 20.89 2.94
N ALA A 73 -1.16 21.46 2.08
CA ALA A 73 -1.49 22.89 2.11
C ALA A 73 -2.06 23.33 3.48
N GLU A 74 -2.83 22.46 4.13
CA GLU A 74 -3.42 22.66 5.46
C GLU A 74 -2.46 22.31 6.62
N ARG A 75 -1.22 21.90 6.32
CA ARG A 75 -0.18 21.52 7.30
C ARG A 75 -0.55 20.34 8.20
N ILE A 76 -1.49 19.52 7.74
CA ILE A 76 -1.88 18.27 8.38
C ILE A 76 -0.84 17.20 8.06
N VAL A 77 -0.56 17.01 6.77
CA VAL A 77 0.53 16.15 6.27
C VAL A 77 1.77 17.02 6.01
N HIS A 78 2.96 16.53 6.36
CA HIS A 78 4.20 17.26 6.10
C HIS A 78 4.62 17.11 4.63
N ASP A 79 4.76 15.88 4.17
CA ASP A 79 5.02 15.46 2.79
C ASP A 79 4.49 14.04 2.58
N TYR A 80 4.46 13.58 1.32
CA TYR A 80 4.13 12.20 0.99
C TYR A 80 5.00 11.72 -0.18
N LYS A 81 5.30 10.42 -0.20
CA LYS A 81 6.18 9.79 -1.19
C LYS A 81 5.61 8.45 -1.62
N ASP A 82 5.99 8.00 -2.81
CA ASP A 82 5.86 6.58 -3.13
C ASP A 82 6.84 5.76 -2.29
N ILE A 83 6.54 4.47 -2.14
CA ILE A 83 7.26 3.56 -1.26
C ILE A 83 8.72 3.34 -1.69
N PHE A 84 9.02 3.36 -2.99
CA PHE A 84 10.37 3.17 -3.49
C PHE A 84 11.26 4.37 -3.10
N LYS A 85 10.75 5.59 -3.32
CA LYS A 85 11.43 6.81 -2.91
C LYS A 85 11.60 6.87 -1.38
N GLN A 86 10.57 6.52 -0.62
CA GLN A 86 10.63 6.49 0.85
C GLN A 86 11.70 5.50 1.34
N ALA A 87 11.70 4.26 0.83
CA ALA A 87 12.70 3.24 1.20
C ALA A 87 14.13 3.66 0.85
N THR A 88 14.30 4.35 -0.28
CA THR A 88 15.60 4.89 -0.71
C THR A 88 16.10 5.99 0.22
N GLU A 89 15.24 6.95 0.57
CA GLU A 89 15.58 8.05 1.47
C GLU A 89 15.87 7.56 2.90
N ASP A 90 15.10 6.57 3.37
CA ASP A 90 15.31 5.91 4.67
C ASP A 90 16.52 4.96 4.66
N ARG A 91 17.11 4.70 3.49
CA ARG A 91 18.24 3.79 3.25
C ARG A 91 17.98 2.40 3.82
N LEU A 92 16.80 1.85 3.54
CA LEU A 92 16.44 0.51 3.98
C LEU A 92 17.40 -0.51 3.35
N THR A 93 17.89 -1.43 4.18
CA THR A 93 18.86 -2.46 3.79
C THR A 93 18.29 -3.86 3.86
N SER A 94 17.17 -4.03 4.56
CA SER A 94 16.54 -5.33 4.79
C SER A 94 15.02 -5.26 4.67
N ALA A 95 14.42 -6.32 4.13
CA ALA A 95 12.98 -6.45 3.99
C ALA A 95 12.22 -6.30 5.32
N LYS A 96 12.82 -6.69 6.46
CA LYS A 96 12.23 -6.56 7.80
C LYS A 96 11.95 -5.13 8.24
N GLU A 97 12.56 -4.15 7.57
CA GLU A 97 12.40 -2.73 7.89
C GLU A 97 11.17 -2.12 7.18
N LEU A 98 10.60 -2.83 6.20
CA LEU A 98 9.34 -2.44 5.59
C LEU A 98 8.19 -2.65 6.59
N PRO A 99 7.26 -1.69 6.72
CA PRO A 99 6.08 -1.89 7.55
C PRO A 99 5.25 -3.09 7.04
N TYR A 100 4.86 -3.94 7.98
CA TYR A 100 4.10 -5.16 7.72
C TYR A 100 2.66 -4.97 8.21
N PHE A 101 1.70 -4.96 7.29
CA PHE A 101 0.28 -4.78 7.59
C PHE A 101 -0.53 -5.98 7.11
N GLU A 102 -1.54 -6.39 7.87
CA GLU A 102 -2.42 -7.49 7.51
C GLU A 102 -3.19 -7.16 6.22
N GLY A 103 -3.20 -8.11 5.27
CA GLY A 103 -3.89 -7.95 3.98
C GLY A 103 -3.21 -7.01 2.99
N ASP A 104 -2.02 -6.48 3.29
CA ASP A 104 -1.25 -5.65 2.37
C ASP A 104 -0.55 -6.49 1.27
N PHE A 105 -0.09 -5.79 0.24
CA PHE A 105 0.64 -6.36 -0.89
C PHE A 105 2.02 -6.91 -0.49
N TRP A 106 2.79 -6.16 0.32
CA TRP A 106 4.19 -6.48 0.61
C TRP A 106 4.42 -7.81 1.33
N PRO A 107 3.64 -8.19 2.35
CA PRO A 107 3.75 -9.52 2.97
C PRO A 107 3.72 -10.66 1.97
N ASN A 108 2.76 -10.65 1.04
CA ASN A 108 2.60 -11.73 0.06
C ASN A 108 3.77 -11.78 -0.93
N VAL A 109 4.19 -10.62 -1.43
CA VAL A 109 5.35 -10.53 -2.35
C VAL A 109 6.63 -10.99 -1.68
N LEU A 110 6.85 -10.65 -0.41
CA LEU A 110 8.03 -11.10 0.33
C LEU A 110 8.04 -12.63 0.48
N GLU A 111 6.90 -13.25 0.79
CA GLU A 111 6.78 -14.71 0.85
C GLU A 111 7.03 -15.38 -0.51
N GLU A 112 6.56 -14.79 -1.61
CA GLU A 112 6.83 -15.27 -2.96
C GLU A 112 8.33 -15.17 -3.29
N SER A 113 8.95 -14.01 -3.04
CA SER A 113 10.38 -13.80 -3.29
C SER A 113 11.28 -14.71 -2.44
N ILE A 114 10.91 -15.02 -1.19
CA ILE A 114 11.66 -15.97 -0.35
C ILE A 114 11.64 -17.36 -0.98
N LYS A 115 10.48 -17.84 -1.43
CA LYS A 115 10.35 -19.16 -2.08
C LYS A 115 11.16 -19.24 -3.37
N GLU A 116 11.16 -18.18 -4.17
CA GLU A 116 11.96 -18.10 -5.40
C GLU A 116 13.46 -18.20 -5.07
N LEU A 117 13.95 -17.45 -4.08
CA LEU A 117 15.36 -17.48 -3.66
C LEU A 117 15.78 -18.86 -3.10
N GLU A 118 14.92 -19.52 -2.34
CA GLU A 118 15.17 -20.86 -1.82
C GLU A 118 15.27 -21.89 -2.97
N GLN A 119 14.40 -21.80 -3.98
CA GLN A 119 14.45 -22.65 -5.17
C GLN A 119 15.75 -22.42 -5.96
N GLU A 120 16.13 -21.17 -6.20
CA GLU A 120 17.40 -20.84 -6.87
C GLU A 120 18.61 -21.36 -6.09
N GLU A 121 18.58 -21.32 -4.76
CA GLU A 121 19.65 -21.86 -3.92
C GLU A 121 19.74 -23.39 -4.00
N GLU A 122 18.61 -24.09 -4.01
CA GLU A 122 18.58 -25.54 -4.21
C GLU A 122 19.09 -25.95 -5.59
N GLU A 123 18.70 -25.24 -6.64
CA GLU A 123 19.16 -25.49 -8.01
C GLU A 123 20.68 -25.31 -8.12
N ARG A 124 21.22 -24.21 -7.58
CA ARG A 124 22.68 -23.99 -7.52
C ARG A 124 23.42 -25.12 -6.81
N LYS A 125 22.92 -25.58 -5.66
CA LYS A 125 23.52 -26.70 -4.91
C LYS A 125 23.47 -28.03 -5.70
N ARG A 126 22.42 -28.28 -6.46
CA ARG A 126 22.31 -29.47 -7.33
C ARG A 126 23.31 -29.42 -8.48
N GLU A 127 23.48 -28.25 -9.11
CA GLU A 127 24.48 -28.04 -10.16
C GLU A 127 25.92 -28.21 -9.66
N GLU A 128 26.24 -27.66 -8.49
CA GLU A 128 27.55 -27.81 -7.83
C GLU A 128 27.85 -29.28 -7.48
N ASN A 129 26.86 -30.04 -7.01
CA ASN A 129 27.02 -31.46 -6.71
C ASN A 129 27.19 -32.32 -7.97
N ASN A 130 26.47 -32.01 -9.06
CA ASN A 130 26.62 -32.75 -10.32
C ASN A 130 28.01 -32.49 -10.95
N THR A 131 28.47 -31.24 -10.98
CA THR A 131 29.79 -30.88 -11.53
C THR A 131 30.96 -31.43 -10.71
N SER A 132 30.82 -31.50 -9.38
CA SER A 132 31.81 -32.14 -8.52
C SER A 132 31.81 -33.67 -8.62
N SER A 133 30.69 -34.30 -8.99
CA SER A 133 30.64 -35.74 -9.24
C SER A 133 31.24 -36.16 -10.60
N GLU A 134 31.10 -35.34 -11.65
CA GLU A 134 31.68 -35.59 -12.98
C GLU A 134 33.20 -35.37 -13.06
N SER A 135 33.79 -34.70 -12.07
CA SER A 135 35.24 -34.41 -12.03
C SER A 135 36.06 -35.45 -11.25
N ILE A 136 35.41 -36.49 -10.71
CA ILE A 136 36.04 -37.57 -9.93
C ILE A 136 36.18 -38.88 -10.75
N ASP A 137 35.55 -38.98 -11.93
CA ASP A 137 35.74 -40.06 -12.92
C ASP A 137 36.75 -39.67 -14.02
#